data_AF-Q5C2Y2-F1
#
_entry.id   AF-Q5C2Y2-F1
#
_cell.length_a   1.000
_cell.length_b   1.000
_cell.length_c   1.000
_cell.angle_alpha   90.00
_cell.angle_beta   90.00
_cell.angle_gamma   90.00
#
_symmetry.space_group_name_H-M   'P 1'
#
loop_
_entity.id
_entity.type
_entity.pdbx_description
1 polymer ?
#
loop_
_entity_poly.entity_id
_entity_poly.type
_entity_poly.pdbx_seq_one_letter_code
_entity_poly.pdbx_strand_id
1 'polypeptide(L)'
;NISNLNFNLLLDEIESGSSGSLANVIRKLRESELAAFKARMGGPTGELLASFIASLDLRVSEHNAEIEKTCSHHYQSFVDSTRELLDIQQNAEKLERDLQALNVELEVTVNKFSESCDKLAACKLTLDHVNQCIEAIQISLPILEQYSRIERSIADGRYYHALKNLEDLEHSQLDLIRPFAFSEIIIHRIPETRRGIKNASLGELTDFLEYIRKNSLALGAFAMREAAQSSGINTDALDDTLAISGYEETRKEVNKLIRLG
;
A
#
# COMPACT_ATOMS: atom_id res chain seq x y z
N ASN A 1 25.39 74.10 -76.58
CA ASN A 1 24.60 73.09 -75.86
C ASN A 1 24.43 73.54 -74.43
N ILE A 2 23.32 74.23 -74.14
CA ILE A 2 22.87 74.50 -72.78
C ILE A 2 22.59 73.12 -72.19
N SER A 3 23.38 72.74 -71.19
CA SER A 3 23.16 71.56 -70.37
C SER A 3 21.76 71.66 -69.79
N ASN A 4 20.83 70.89 -70.37
CA ASN A 4 19.46 70.73 -69.93
C ASN A 4 19.51 70.30 -68.46
N LEU A 5 19.23 71.21 -67.53
CA LEU A 5 19.30 70.94 -66.11
C LEU A 5 18.18 69.95 -65.79
N ASN A 6 18.54 68.71 -65.52
CA ASN A 6 17.55 67.68 -65.23
C ASN A 6 17.15 67.76 -63.76
N PHE A 7 15.97 68.33 -63.50
CA PHE A 7 15.46 68.51 -62.14
C PHE A 7 15.24 67.21 -61.39
N ASN A 8 14.96 66.09 -62.08
CA ASN A 8 14.84 64.78 -61.43
C ASN A 8 16.17 64.36 -60.80
N LEU A 9 17.28 64.54 -61.51
CA LEU A 9 18.63 64.27 -60.97
C LEU A 9 18.98 65.13 -59.75
N LEU A 10 18.46 66.37 -59.67
CA LEU A 10 18.66 67.23 -58.50
C LEU A 10 17.78 66.80 -57.32
N LEU A 11 16.57 66.34 -57.59
CA LEU A 11 15.65 65.80 -56.57
C LEU A 11 16.17 64.46 -56.02
N ASP A 12 16.68 63.57 -56.86
CA ASP A 12 17.34 62.32 -56.46
C ASP A 12 18.56 62.59 -55.57
N GLU A 13 19.34 63.64 -55.91
CA GLU A 13 20.48 64.07 -55.09
C GLU A 13 19.96 64.54 -53.72
N ILE A 14 18.90 65.35 -53.65
CA ILE A 14 18.29 65.79 -52.38
C ILE A 14 17.83 64.61 -51.52
N GLU A 15 17.18 63.60 -52.11
CA GLU A 15 16.69 62.41 -51.41
C GLU A 15 17.81 61.53 -50.84
N SER A 16 19.00 61.54 -51.45
CA SER A 16 20.17 60.82 -50.93
C SER A 16 20.65 61.29 -49.55
N GLY A 17 20.17 62.45 -49.07
CA GLY A 17 20.34 62.91 -47.68
C GLY A 17 21.78 63.23 -47.25
N SER A 18 22.74 63.18 -48.17
CA SER A 18 24.14 63.49 -47.87
C SER A 18 24.31 64.97 -47.50
N SER A 19 25.11 65.25 -46.46
CA SER A 19 25.33 66.60 -45.90
C SER A 19 25.82 67.63 -46.92
N GLY A 20 26.42 67.20 -48.03
CA GLY A 20 26.86 68.06 -49.15
C GLY A 20 25.88 68.10 -50.35
N SER A 21 24.83 67.28 -50.36
CA SER A 21 23.90 67.15 -51.48
C SER A 21 23.11 68.45 -51.73
N LEU A 22 22.52 69.01 -50.67
CA LEU A 22 21.75 70.25 -50.79
C LEU A 22 22.63 71.41 -51.26
N ALA A 23 23.88 71.48 -50.79
CA ALA A 23 24.84 72.48 -51.23
C ALA A 23 25.24 72.31 -52.71
N ASN A 24 25.38 71.07 -53.19
CA ASN A 24 25.64 70.76 -54.60
C ASN A 24 24.45 71.11 -55.50
N VAL A 25 23.23 70.85 -55.05
CA VAL A 25 22.01 71.19 -55.79
C VAL A 25 21.82 72.70 -55.87
N ILE A 26 22.02 73.42 -54.75
CA ILE A 26 22.03 74.90 -54.72
C ILE A 26 23.11 75.46 -55.65
N ARG A 27 24.30 74.86 -55.69
CA ARG A 27 25.39 75.27 -56.59
C ARG A 27 25.03 75.04 -58.06
N LYS A 28 24.50 73.87 -58.43
CA LYS A 28 24.07 73.55 -59.80
C LYS A 28 22.94 74.45 -60.28
N LEU A 29 21.97 74.78 -59.41
CA LEU A 29 20.91 75.73 -59.70
C LEU A 29 21.48 77.14 -59.96
N ARG A 30 22.36 77.65 -59.09
CA ARG A 30 23.03 78.95 -59.28
C ARG A 30 23.88 79.00 -60.55
N GLU A 31 24.61 77.95 -60.87
CA GLU A 31 25.40 77.84 -62.11
C GLU A 31 24.51 77.88 -63.35
N SER A 32 23.33 77.25 -63.31
CA SER A 32 22.35 77.28 -64.40
C SER A 32 21.70 78.65 -64.59
N GLU A 33 21.40 79.37 -63.50
CA GLU A 33 20.91 80.76 -63.54
C GLU A 33 21.95 81.71 -64.14
N LEU A 34 23.22 81.55 -63.74
CA LEU A 34 24.33 82.36 -64.22
C LEU A 34 24.63 82.09 -65.70
N ALA A 35 24.44 80.83 -66.16
CA ALA A 35 24.56 80.44 -67.56
C ALA A 35 23.41 80.97 -68.42
N ALA A 36 22.17 80.93 -67.92
CA ALA A 36 21.00 81.51 -68.58
C ALA A 36 21.13 83.04 -68.74
N PHE A 37 21.63 83.71 -67.70
CA PHE A 37 21.91 85.15 -67.71
C PHE A 37 22.98 85.54 -68.74
N LYS A 38 24.08 84.77 -68.83
CA LYS A 38 25.16 85.00 -69.81
C LYS A 38 24.72 84.80 -71.26
N ALA A 39 23.69 83.99 -71.52
CA ALA A 39 23.17 83.72 -72.85
C ALA A 39 22.29 84.86 -73.43
N ARG A 40 22.10 85.99 -72.71
CA ARG A 40 21.19 87.10 -73.07
C ARG A 40 19.74 86.67 -73.35
N MET A 41 19.34 85.49 -72.89
CA MET A 41 17.94 85.08 -72.79
C MET A 41 17.39 85.76 -71.52
N GLY A 42 16.91 86.99 -71.70
CA GLY A 42 16.37 87.80 -70.62
C GLY A 42 15.02 87.25 -70.13
N GLY A 43 15.03 86.73 -68.90
CA GLY A 43 13.86 86.41 -68.06
C GLY A 43 13.16 85.08 -68.39
N PRO A 44 12.53 84.39 -67.42
CA PRO A 44 12.11 84.86 -66.09
C PRO A 44 12.68 84.00 -64.93
N THR A 45 13.05 84.62 -63.81
CA THR A 45 13.34 83.92 -62.54
C THR A 45 12.14 83.08 -62.04
N GLY A 46 10.98 83.21 -62.67
CA GLY A 46 9.77 82.44 -62.37
C GLY A 46 9.57 81.16 -63.17
N GLU A 47 10.09 81.00 -64.40
CA GLU A 47 9.76 79.81 -65.23
C GLU A 47 10.64 78.60 -64.89
N LEU A 48 11.93 78.81 -64.62
CA LEU A 48 12.82 77.76 -64.09
C LEU A 48 12.38 77.33 -62.68
N LEU A 49 11.98 78.29 -61.84
CA LEU A 49 11.46 78.03 -60.50
C LEU A 49 10.08 77.34 -60.54
N ALA A 50 9.17 77.78 -61.42
CA ALA A 50 7.87 77.13 -61.61
C ALA A 50 8.03 75.71 -62.17
N SER A 51 8.99 75.49 -63.08
CA SER A 51 9.32 74.16 -63.59
C SER A 51 9.93 73.25 -62.52
N PHE A 52 10.78 73.79 -61.65
CA PHE A 52 11.32 73.06 -60.49
C PHE A 52 10.24 72.74 -59.46
N ILE A 53 9.37 73.69 -59.11
CA ILE A 53 8.22 73.48 -58.21
C ILE A 53 7.27 72.44 -58.81
N ALA A 54 6.95 72.52 -60.11
CA ALA A 54 6.13 71.52 -60.78
C ALA A 54 6.78 70.13 -60.79
N SER A 55 8.11 70.05 -60.93
CA SER A 55 8.84 68.78 -60.83
C SER A 55 8.86 68.22 -59.40
N LEU A 56 8.95 69.10 -58.39
CA LEU A 56 8.85 68.74 -56.98
C LEU A 56 7.43 68.26 -56.63
N ASP A 57 6.39 68.96 -57.05
CA ASP A 57 4.99 68.57 -56.84
C ASP A 57 4.68 67.24 -57.52
N LEU A 58 5.20 67.01 -58.73
CA LEU A 58 5.10 65.72 -59.41
C LEU A 58 5.80 64.62 -58.62
N ARG A 59 7.03 64.86 -58.13
CA ARG A 59 7.80 63.90 -57.30
C ARG A 59 7.10 63.59 -55.98
N VAL A 60 6.56 64.60 -55.31
CA VAL A 60 5.76 64.44 -54.08
C VAL A 60 4.50 63.63 -54.36
N SER A 61 3.82 63.89 -55.48
CA SER A 61 2.65 63.11 -55.89
C SER A 61 3.02 61.65 -56.21
N GLU A 62 4.16 61.41 -56.87
CA GLU A 62 4.67 60.07 -57.18
C GLU A 62 5.00 59.29 -55.90
N HIS A 63 5.70 59.91 -54.94
CA HIS A 63 6.00 59.29 -53.65
C HIS A 63 4.75 59.04 -52.81
N ASN A 64 3.80 59.98 -52.77
CA ASN A 64 2.53 59.76 -52.07
C ASN A 64 1.75 58.57 -52.67
N ALA A 65 1.75 58.44 -54.00
CA ALA A 65 1.14 57.31 -54.68
C ALA A 65 1.89 55.99 -54.40
N GLU A 66 3.23 56.02 -54.29
CA GLU A 66 4.04 54.87 -53.92
C GLU A 66 3.82 54.44 -52.46
N ILE A 67 3.72 55.40 -51.53
CA ILE A 67 3.37 55.16 -50.13
C ILE A 67 1.98 54.53 -50.05
N GLU A 68 0.99 55.10 -50.74
CA GLU A 68 -0.39 54.57 -50.74
C GLU A 68 -0.45 53.16 -51.31
N LYS A 69 0.28 52.88 -52.40
CA LYS A 69 0.41 51.55 -52.97
C LYS A 69 1.07 50.56 -52.00
N THR A 70 2.13 50.97 -51.33
CA THR A 70 2.86 50.14 -50.36
C THR A 70 2.00 49.85 -49.12
N CYS A 71 1.33 50.87 -48.59
CA CYS A 71 0.38 50.72 -47.49
C CYS A 71 -0.78 49.80 -47.88
N SER A 72 -1.38 50.00 -49.05
CA SER A 72 -2.47 49.14 -49.54
C SER A 72 -2.02 47.70 -49.74
N HIS A 73 -0.78 47.45 -50.16
CA HIS A 73 -0.24 46.12 -50.35
C HIS A 73 -0.05 45.37 -49.02
N HIS A 74 0.44 46.06 -47.98
CA HIS A 74 0.73 45.43 -46.69
C HIS A 74 -0.43 45.47 -45.69
N TYR A 75 -1.43 46.32 -45.89
CA TYR A 75 -2.55 46.46 -44.94
C TYR A 75 -3.27 45.14 -44.68
N GLN A 76 -3.59 44.39 -45.74
CA GLN A 76 -4.29 43.11 -45.58
C GLN A 76 -3.46 42.10 -44.77
N SER A 77 -2.16 41.97 -45.08
CA SER A 77 -1.25 41.09 -44.34
C SER A 77 -1.14 41.49 -42.87
N PHE A 78 -1.10 42.78 -42.56
CA PHE A 78 -1.08 43.27 -41.17
C PHE A 78 -2.36 42.92 -40.42
N VAL A 79 -3.53 43.12 -41.06
CA VAL A 79 -4.81 42.79 -40.47
C VAL A 79 -4.92 41.29 -40.23
N ASP A 80 -4.45 40.45 -41.16
CA ASP A 80 -4.47 39.00 -41.01
C ASP A 80 -3.54 38.52 -39.89
N SER A 81 -2.32 39.05 -39.79
CA SER A 81 -1.43 38.77 -38.65
C SER A 81 -2.01 39.22 -37.30
N THR A 82 -2.77 40.32 -37.28
CA THR A 82 -3.45 40.78 -36.06
C THR A 82 -4.58 39.84 -35.66
N ARG A 83 -5.34 39.30 -36.63
CA ARG A 83 -6.37 38.28 -36.36
C ARG A 83 -5.76 36.98 -35.85
N GLU A 84 -4.70 36.50 -36.49
CA GLU A 84 -3.99 35.29 -36.05
C GLU A 84 -3.47 35.43 -34.61
N LEU A 85 -2.94 36.60 -34.24
CA LEU A 85 -2.49 36.85 -32.87
C LEU A 85 -3.64 36.79 -31.87
N LEU A 86 -4.81 37.31 -32.22
CA LEU A 86 -6.01 37.25 -31.38
C LEU A 86 -6.50 35.80 -31.21
N ASP A 87 -6.49 35.01 -32.29
CA ASP A 87 -6.86 33.59 -32.25
C ASP A 87 -5.87 32.79 -31.37
N ILE A 88 -4.56 33.06 -31.50
CA ILE A 88 -3.53 32.45 -30.63
C ILE A 88 -3.78 32.80 -29.17
N GLN A 89 -4.11 34.06 -28.86
CA GLN A 89 -4.43 34.48 -27.51
C GLN A 89 -5.63 33.70 -26.95
N GLN A 90 -6.72 33.60 -27.70
CA GLN A 90 -7.91 32.84 -27.28
C GLN A 90 -7.60 31.34 -27.08
N ASN A 91 -6.78 30.77 -27.95
CA ASN A 91 -6.35 29.37 -27.83
C ASN A 91 -5.47 29.16 -26.60
N ALA A 92 -4.58 30.10 -26.28
CA ALA A 92 -3.76 30.05 -25.06
C ALA A 92 -4.62 30.12 -23.79
N GLU A 93 -5.60 31.03 -23.75
CA GLU A 93 -6.55 31.13 -22.62
C GLU A 93 -7.43 29.88 -22.48
N LYS A 94 -7.78 29.22 -23.59
CA LYS A 94 -8.49 27.94 -23.54
C LYS A 94 -7.58 26.84 -22.99
N LEU A 95 -6.36 26.73 -23.48
CA LEU A 95 -5.39 25.74 -23.01
C LEU A 95 -5.08 25.91 -21.52
N GLU A 96 -4.97 27.14 -21.05
CA GLU A 96 -4.78 27.43 -19.62
C GLU A 96 -5.96 26.90 -18.79
N ARG A 97 -7.20 27.14 -19.23
CA ARG A 97 -8.39 26.62 -18.56
C ARG A 97 -8.44 25.09 -18.57
N ASP A 98 -8.11 24.47 -19.70
CA ASP A 98 -8.10 23.01 -19.84
C ASP A 98 -7.00 22.39 -18.94
N LEU A 99 -5.83 23.03 -18.84
CA LEU A 99 -4.76 22.61 -17.92
C LEU A 99 -5.17 22.74 -16.46
N GLN A 100 -5.83 23.84 -16.08
CA GLN A 100 -6.34 24.02 -14.72
C GLN A 100 -7.40 22.95 -14.38
N ALA A 101 -8.32 22.66 -15.30
CA ALA A 101 -9.33 21.63 -15.11
C ALA A 101 -8.72 20.24 -14.96
N LEU A 102 -7.75 19.88 -15.83
CA LEU A 102 -7.04 18.61 -15.76
C LEU A 102 -6.24 18.48 -14.46
N ASN A 103 -5.62 19.55 -13.98
CA ASN A 103 -4.87 19.54 -12.72
C ASN A 103 -5.78 19.23 -11.53
N VAL A 104 -6.99 19.82 -11.48
CA VAL A 104 -7.99 19.52 -10.44
C VAL A 104 -8.45 18.06 -10.52
N GLU A 105 -8.75 17.55 -11.73
CA GLU A 105 -9.16 16.15 -11.90
C GLU A 105 -8.05 15.17 -11.50
N LEU A 106 -6.80 15.49 -11.87
CA LEU A 106 -5.63 14.73 -11.49
C LEU A 106 -5.44 14.70 -9.97
N GLU A 107 -5.56 15.85 -9.30
CA GLU A 107 -5.46 15.95 -7.85
C GLU A 107 -6.52 15.09 -7.14
N VAL A 108 -7.77 15.14 -7.61
CA VAL A 108 -8.85 14.28 -7.09
C VAL A 108 -8.53 12.80 -7.27
N THR A 109 -8.00 12.41 -8.44
CA THR A 109 -7.66 11.03 -8.74
C THR A 109 -6.48 10.54 -7.89
N VAL A 110 -5.45 11.37 -7.73
CA VAL A 110 -4.29 11.09 -6.87
C VAL A 110 -4.72 10.94 -5.42
N ASN A 111 -5.60 11.82 -4.91
CA ASN A 111 -6.11 11.72 -3.54
C ASN A 111 -6.90 10.42 -3.33
N LYS A 112 -7.80 10.06 -4.25
CA LYS A 112 -8.53 8.78 -4.20
C LYS A 112 -7.59 7.57 -4.25
N PHE A 113 -6.54 7.63 -5.06
CA PHE A 113 -5.54 6.58 -5.15
C PHE A 113 -4.74 6.45 -3.84
N SER A 114 -4.33 7.57 -3.25
CA SER A 114 -3.66 7.61 -1.95
C SER A 114 -4.52 6.98 -0.85
N GLU A 115 -5.79 7.34 -0.76
CA GLU A 115 -6.72 6.73 0.20
C GLU A 115 -6.87 5.21 -0.01
N SER A 116 -6.85 4.75 -1.25
CA SER A 116 -6.88 3.32 -1.58
C SER A 116 -5.60 2.61 -1.13
N CYS A 117 -4.44 3.24 -1.33
CA CYS A 117 -3.15 2.74 -0.83
C CYS A 117 -3.13 2.64 0.70
N ASP A 118 -3.67 3.64 1.41
CA ASP A 118 -3.74 3.62 2.87
C ASP A 118 -4.65 2.49 3.37
N LYS A 119 -5.81 2.28 2.74
CA LYS A 119 -6.70 1.15 3.04
C LYS A 119 -6.01 -0.19 2.78
N LEU A 120 -5.25 -0.31 1.69
CA LEU A 120 -4.49 -1.52 1.37
C LEU A 120 -3.38 -1.77 2.41
N ALA A 121 -2.68 -0.74 2.86
CA ALA A 121 -1.66 -0.85 3.89
C ALA A 121 -2.26 -1.31 5.23
N ALA A 122 -3.39 -0.74 5.65
CA ALA A 122 -4.12 -1.16 6.84
C ALA A 122 -4.61 -2.61 6.75
N CYS A 123 -5.09 -3.03 5.56
CA CYS A 123 -5.48 -4.40 5.30
C CYS A 123 -4.30 -5.37 5.41
N LYS A 124 -3.14 -5.02 4.84
CA LYS A 124 -1.91 -5.83 4.95
C LYS A 124 -1.46 -6.00 6.40
N LEU A 125 -1.45 -4.92 7.19
CA LEU A 125 -1.12 -4.99 8.61
C LEU A 125 -2.08 -5.91 9.37
N THR A 126 -3.38 -5.85 9.03
CA THR A 126 -4.38 -6.76 9.61
C THR A 126 -4.11 -8.22 9.21
N LEU A 127 -3.75 -8.48 7.95
CA LEU A 127 -3.38 -9.82 7.49
C LEU A 127 -2.13 -10.34 8.20
N ASP A 128 -1.13 -9.49 8.46
CA ASP A 128 0.07 -9.87 9.19
C ASP A 128 -0.27 -10.25 10.64
N HIS A 129 -1.14 -9.48 11.31
CA HIS A 129 -1.65 -9.87 12.64
C HIS A 129 -2.44 -11.18 12.60
N VAL A 130 -3.27 -11.40 11.58
CA VAL A 130 -4.02 -12.66 11.41
C VAL A 130 -3.05 -13.84 11.21
N ASN A 131 -2.02 -13.67 10.41
CA ASN A 131 -1.00 -14.71 10.20
C ASN A 131 -0.24 -15.03 11.49
N GLN A 132 0.13 -14.02 12.28
CA GLN A 132 0.75 -14.22 13.60
C GLN A 132 -0.18 -14.98 14.55
N CYS A 133 -1.48 -14.66 14.56
CA CYS A 133 -2.48 -15.40 15.32
C CYS A 133 -2.60 -16.86 14.85
N ILE A 134 -2.59 -17.11 13.54
CA ILE A 134 -2.63 -18.47 12.98
C ILE A 134 -1.41 -19.26 13.43
N GLU A 135 -0.21 -18.68 13.34
CA GLU A 135 1.03 -19.33 13.78
C GLU A 135 0.99 -19.64 15.30
N ALA A 136 0.55 -18.68 16.11
CA ALA A 136 0.36 -18.87 17.55
C ALA A 136 -0.61 -20.03 17.87
N ILE A 137 -1.72 -20.13 17.12
CA ILE A 137 -2.69 -21.21 17.27
C ILE A 137 -2.07 -22.56 16.83
N GLN A 138 -1.33 -22.58 15.72
CA GLN A 138 -0.68 -23.79 15.22
C GLN A 138 0.34 -24.37 16.21
N ILE A 139 1.06 -23.51 16.93
CA ILE A 139 2.01 -23.94 17.97
C ILE A 139 1.26 -24.45 19.22
N SER A 140 0.21 -23.76 19.64
CA SER A 140 -0.49 -24.06 20.90
C SER A 140 -1.47 -25.23 20.82
N LEU A 141 -2.14 -25.44 19.68
CA LEU A 141 -3.13 -26.49 19.49
C LEU A 141 -2.64 -27.91 19.83
N PRO A 142 -1.51 -28.41 19.29
CA PRO A 142 -1.06 -29.78 19.56
C PRO A 142 -0.76 -30.01 21.05
N ILE A 143 -0.31 -28.97 21.75
CA ILE A 143 -0.01 -29.02 23.18
C ILE A 143 -1.30 -29.11 24.01
N LEU A 144 -2.30 -28.31 23.67
CA LEU A 144 -3.62 -28.38 24.31
C LEU A 144 -4.30 -29.74 24.04
N GLU A 145 -4.17 -30.29 22.83
CA GLU A 145 -4.67 -31.62 22.51
C GLU A 145 -3.96 -32.71 23.30
N GLN A 146 -2.63 -32.64 23.46
CA GLN A 146 -1.89 -33.58 24.29
C GLN A 146 -2.29 -33.48 25.76
N TYR A 147 -2.45 -32.27 26.29
CA TYR A 147 -2.94 -32.05 27.65
C TYR A 147 -4.34 -32.65 27.85
N SER A 148 -5.27 -32.45 26.89
CA SER A 148 -6.59 -33.09 26.93
C SER A 148 -6.51 -34.63 26.88
N ARG A 149 -5.56 -35.19 26.12
CA ARG A 149 -5.32 -36.65 26.08
C ARG A 149 -4.79 -37.19 27.40
N ILE A 150 -3.99 -36.42 28.14
CA ILE A 150 -3.53 -36.77 29.48
C ILE A 150 -4.73 -36.85 30.42
N GLU A 151 -5.58 -35.82 30.47
CA GLU A 151 -6.79 -35.81 31.31
C GLU A 151 -7.71 -37.00 31.03
N ARG A 152 -7.93 -37.37 29.76
CA ARG A 152 -8.69 -38.57 29.40
C ARG A 152 -8.01 -39.87 29.85
N SER A 153 -6.69 -39.94 29.75
CA SER A 153 -5.94 -41.13 30.19
C SER A 153 -6.01 -41.34 31.70
N ILE A 154 -6.11 -40.25 32.47
CA ILE A 154 -6.36 -40.29 33.92
C ILE A 154 -7.79 -40.81 34.18
N ALA A 155 -8.79 -40.29 33.47
CA ALA A 155 -10.18 -40.72 33.61
C ALA A 155 -10.38 -42.21 33.28
N ASP A 156 -9.62 -42.73 32.31
CA ASP A 156 -9.65 -44.14 31.91
C ASP A 156 -8.82 -45.07 32.82
N GLY A 157 -8.23 -44.57 33.92
CA GLY A 157 -7.42 -45.36 34.85
C GLY A 157 -6.04 -45.76 34.30
N ARG A 158 -5.62 -45.25 33.13
CA ARG A 158 -4.31 -45.55 32.51
C ARG A 158 -3.23 -44.61 33.06
N TYR A 159 -2.98 -44.68 34.36
CA TYR A 159 -2.10 -43.76 35.09
C TYR A 159 -0.66 -43.71 34.58
N TYR A 160 -0.08 -44.86 34.20
CA TYR A 160 1.28 -44.91 33.65
C TYR A 160 1.39 -44.13 32.32
N HIS A 161 0.44 -44.36 31.40
CA HIS A 161 0.41 -43.63 30.14
C HIS A 161 0.15 -42.13 30.34
N ALA A 162 -0.71 -41.77 31.29
CA ALA A 162 -0.94 -40.37 31.63
C ALA A 162 0.33 -39.69 32.17
N LEU A 163 1.05 -40.35 33.09
CA LEU A 163 2.27 -39.81 33.68
C LEU A 163 3.39 -39.65 32.65
N LYS A 164 3.60 -40.66 31.80
CA LYS A 164 4.61 -40.60 30.73
C LYS A 164 4.34 -39.44 29.77
N ASN A 165 3.11 -39.32 29.27
CA ASN A 165 2.74 -38.21 28.38
C ASN A 165 2.85 -36.84 29.06
N LEU A 166 2.59 -36.76 30.37
CA LEU A 166 2.74 -35.54 31.16
C LEU A 166 4.20 -35.12 31.31
N GLU A 167 5.11 -36.08 31.53
CA GLU A 167 6.56 -35.84 31.55
C GLU A 167 7.09 -35.44 30.17
N ASP A 168 6.61 -36.08 29.10
CA ASP A 168 6.99 -35.73 27.73
C ASP A 168 6.56 -34.29 27.38
N LEU A 169 5.36 -33.88 27.82
CA LEU A 169 4.84 -32.52 27.67
C LEU A 169 5.70 -31.49 28.40
N GLU A 170 6.10 -31.77 29.65
CA GLU A 170 6.93 -30.88 30.47
C GLU A 170 8.33 -30.68 29.89
N HIS A 171 8.98 -31.75 29.42
CA HIS A 171 10.37 -31.66 28.96
C HIS A 171 10.52 -31.20 27.51
N SER A 172 9.55 -31.52 26.63
CA SER A 172 9.74 -31.31 25.18
C SER A 172 9.02 -30.09 24.62
N GLN A 173 7.91 -29.66 25.23
CA GLN A 173 6.97 -28.73 24.58
C GLN A 173 6.65 -27.48 25.40
N LEU A 174 7.00 -27.44 26.69
CA LEU A 174 6.71 -26.30 27.55
C LEU A 174 7.47 -25.03 27.15
N ASP A 175 8.72 -25.17 26.69
CA ASP A 175 9.55 -24.05 26.26
C ASP A 175 8.95 -23.32 25.04
N LEU A 176 8.24 -24.05 24.16
CA LEU A 176 7.61 -23.50 22.96
C LEU A 176 6.43 -22.59 23.28
N ILE A 177 5.78 -22.78 24.43
CA ILE A 177 4.57 -22.03 24.80
C ILE A 177 4.76 -20.98 25.89
N ARG A 178 5.96 -20.87 26.48
CA ARG A 178 6.27 -19.83 27.49
C ARG A 178 5.82 -18.41 27.12
N PRO A 179 5.87 -17.97 25.85
CA PRO A 179 5.39 -16.63 25.49
C PRO A 179 3.88 -16.43 25.66
N PHE A 180 3.08 -17.50 25.70
CA PHE A 180 1.62 -17.41 25.79
C PHE A 180 1.15 -17.41 27.24
N ALA A 181 0.17 -16.54 27.56
CA ALA A 181 -0.36 -16.39 28.91
C ALA A 181 -0.97 -17.68 29.51
N PHE A 182 -1.49 -18.60 28.67
CA PHE A 182 -2.05 -19.86 29.15
C PHE A 182 -0.98 -20.87 29.61
N SER A 183 0.29 -20.67 29.22
CA SER A 183 1.38 -21.59 29.58
C SER A 183 1.61 -21.62 31.09
N GLU A 184 1.51 -20.46 31.76
CA GLU A 184 1.60 -20.35 33.23
C GLU A 184 0.56 -21.22 33.94
N ILE A 185 -0.65 -21.29 33.39
CA ILE A 185 -1.73 -22.12 33.94
C ILE A 185 -1.37 -23.61 33.80
N ILE A 186 -0.85 -24.02 32.65
CA ILE A 186 -0.43 -25.40 32.41
C ILE A 186 0.75 -25.77 33.33
N ILE A 187 1.76 -24.91 33.42
CA ILE A 187 2.93 -25.08 34.29
C ILE A 187 2.51 -25.29 35.74
N HIS A 188 1.57 -24.49 36.25
CA HIS A 188 1.04 -24.64 37.61
C HIS A 188 0.25 -25.95 37.78
N ARG A 189 -0.53 -26.37 36.78
CA ARG A 189 -1.36 -27.58 36.86
C ARG A 189 -0.58 -28.88 36.76
N ILE A 190 0.54 -28.92 36.05
CA ILE A 190 1.38 -30.14 35.90
C ILE A 190 1.68 -30.83 37.25
N PRO A 191 2.24 -30.15 38.28
CA PRO A 191 2.53 -30.78 39.56
C PRO A 191 1.27 -31.22 40.32
N GLU A 192 0.14 -30.52 40.16
CA GLU A 192 -1.15 -30.91 40.75
C GLU A 192 -1.68 -32.19 40.10
N THR A 193 -1.68 -32.25 38.76
CA THR A 193 -2.07 -33.44 37.99
C THR A 193 -1.18 -34.63 38.32
N ARG A 194 0.14 -34.44 38.44
CA ARG A 194 1.08 -35.48 38.88
C ARG A 194 0.72 -36.04 40.27
N ARG A 195 0.41 -35.15 41.22
CA ARG A 195 -0.03 -35.55 42.56
C ARG A 195 -1.36 -36.29 42.52
N GLY A 196 -2.30 -35.84 41.69
CA GLY A 196 -3.58 -36.51 41.45
C GLY A 196 -3.42 -37.93 40.94
N ILE A 197 -2.59 -38.14 39.91
CA ILE A 197 -2.25 -39.46 39.37
C ILE A 197 -1.66 -40.36 40.46
N LYS A 198 -0.68 -39.84 41.23
CA LYS A 198 -0.04 -40.59 42.32
C LYS A 198 -1.06 -41.03 43.38
N ASN A 199 -1.94 -40.13 43.80
CA ASN A 199 -2.94 -40.43 44.83
C ASN A 199 -3.98 -41.44 44.32
N ALA A 200 -4.46 -41.28 43.09
CA ALA A 200 -5.44 -42.18 42.48
C ALA A 200 -4.88 -43.60 42.31
N SER A 201 -3.67 -43.72 41.75
CA SER A 201 -2.98 -45.01 41.58
C SER A 201 -2.66 -45.70 42.91
N LEU A 202 -2.27 -44.94 43.95
CA LEU A 202 -2.05 -45.50 45.29
C LEU A 202 -3.37 -45.91 45.95
N GLY A 203 -4.46 -45.17 45.70
CA GLY A 203 -5.81 -45.53 46.13
C GLY A 203 -6.24 -46.89 45.55
N GLU A 204 -6.17 -47.04 44.22
CA GLU A 204 -6.50 -48.31 43.56
C GLU A 204 -5.62 -49.46 44.03
N LEU A 205 -4.32 -49.23 44.25
CA LEU A 205 -3.43 -50.24 44.80
C LEU A 205 -3.85 -50.64 46.23
N THR A 206 -4.23 -49.66 47.06
CA THR A 206 -4.66 -49.91 48.44
C THR A 206 -5.96 -50.72 48.46
N ASP A 207 -6.93 -50.35 47.63
CA ASP A 207 -8.20 -51.07 47.49
C ASP A 207 -7.97 -52.50 46.96
N PHE A 208 -7.06 -52.67 46.01
CA PHE A 208 -6.66 -53.97 45.50
C PHE A 208 -5.99 -54.85 46.58
N LEU A 209 -5.10 -54.29 47.39
CA LEU A 209 -4.46 -55.02 48.48
C LEU A 209 -5.46 -55.40 49.58
N GLU A 210 -6.41 -54.52 49.89
CA GLU A 210 -7.49 -54.82 50.83
C GLU A 210 -8.43 -55.92 50.30
N TYR A 211 -8.72 -55.90 49.00
CA TYR A 211 -9.44 -56.99 48.32
C TYR A 211 -8.67 -58.32 48.40
N ILE A 212 -7.37 -58.34 48.11
CA ILE A 212 -6.54 -59.54 48.26
C ILE A 212 -6.56 -60.03 49.71
N ARG A 213 -6.40 -59.14 50.69
CA ARG A 213 -6.37 -59.49 52.11
C ARG A 213 -7.65 -60.18 52.57
N LYS A 214 -8.82 -59.70 52.12
CA LYS A 214 -10.12 -60.33 52.44
C LYS A 214 -10.25 -61.72 51.82
N ASN A 215 -9.86 -61.86 50.55
CA ASN A 215 -9.97 -63.13 49.84
C ASN A 215 -8.91 -64.16 50.25
N SER A 216 -7.71 -63.73 50.64
CA SER A 216 -6.64 -64.62 51.10
C SER A 216 -6.97 -65.26 52.45
N LEU A 217 -7.69 -64.56 53.34
CA LEU A 217 -8.22 -65.13 54.58
C LEU A 217 -9.22 -66.27 54.28
N ALA A 218 -10.16 -66.02 53.36
CA ALA A 218 -11.15 -67.01 52.96
C ALA A 218 -10.50 -68.22 52.26
N LEU A 219 -9.57 -67.97 51.33
CA LEU A 219 -8.82 -69.03 50.65
C LEU A 219 -7.95 -69.82 51.62
N GLY A 220 -7.31 -69.15 52.58
CA GLY A 220 -6.53 -69.78 53.64
C GLY A 220 -7.39 -70.70 54.52
N ALA A 221 -8.57 -70.24 54.95
CA ALA A 221 -9.50 -71.06 55.72
C ALA A 221 -9.97 -72.30 54.94
N PHE A 222 -10.24 -72.15 53.64
CA PHE A 222 -10.59 -73.27 52.76
C PHE A 222 -9.43 -74.28 52.62
N ALA A 223 -8.23 -73.80 52.34
CA ALA A 223 -7.03 -74.64 52.22
C ALA A 223 -6.72 -75.39 53.53
N MET A 224 -6.90 -74.73 54.68
CA MET A 224 -6.72 -75.35 56.00
C MET A 224 -7.78 -76.43 56.29
N ARG A 225 -9.05 -76.21 55.90
CA ARG A 225 -10.12 -77.21 56.01
C ARG A 225 -9.82 -78.44 55.17
N GLU A 226 -9.39 -78.25 53.93
CA GLU A 226 -9.04 -79.34 53.01
C GLU A 226 -7.80 -80.12 53.51
N ALA A 227 -6.80 -79.42 54.05
CA ALA A 227 -5.63 -80.04 54.67
C ALA A 227 -5.98 -80.83 55.96
N ALA A 228 -6.91 -80.33 56.78
CA ALA A 228 -7.36 -81.01 58.00
C ALA A 228 -8.18 -82.27 57.68
N GLN A 229 -9.05 -82.20 56.66
CA GLN A 229 -9.83 -83.35 56.16
C GLN A 229 -8.92 -84.44 55.58
N SER A 230 -7.90 -84.08 54.80
CA SER A 230 -6.94 -85.04 54.24
C SER A 230 -6.01 -85.66 55.31
N SER A 231 -5.80 -84.98 56.44
CA SER A 231 -4.93 -85.43 57.54
C SER A 231 -5.67 -86.13 58.69
N GLY A 232 -7.01 -86.24 58.64
CA GLY A 232 -7.82 -86.99 59.62
C GLY A 232 -8.10 -86.28 60.96
N ILE A 233 -8.02 -84.95 61.01
CA ILE A 233 -8.27 -84.15 62.24
C ILE A 233 -9.74 -83.69 62.26
N ASN A 234 -10.46 -83.91 63.37
CA ASN A 234 -11.86 -83.50 63.55
C ASN A 234 -12.06 -81.99 63.33
N THR A 235 -13.00 -81.64 62.45
CA THR A 235 -13.18 -80.28 61.88
C THR A 235 -14.10 -79.35 62.67
N ASP A 236 -14.69 -79.80 63.79
CA ASP A 236 -15.76 -79.06 64.50
C ASP A 236 -15.30 -77.74 65.14
N ALA A 237 -13.99 -77.54 65.33
CA ALA A 237 -13.44 -76.30 65.90
C ALA A 237 -13.11 -75.21 64.86
N LEU A 238 -13.18 -75.51 63.55
CA LEU A 238 -12.82 -74.56 62.48
C LEU A 238 -14.02 -73.75 61.95
N ASP A 239 -15.24 -74.23 62.17
CA ASP A 239 -16.47 -73.59 61.64
C ASP A 239 -16.79 -72.26 62.36
N ASP A 240 -16.39 -72.10 63.63
CA ASP A 240 -16.65 -70.85 64.40
C ASP A 240 -15.83 -69.65 63.88
N THR A 241 -14.61 -69.89 63.37
CA THR A 241 -13.78 -68.84 62.76
C THR A 241 -14.30 -68.32 61.42
N LEU A 242 -15.14 -69.10 60.73
CA LEU A 242 -15.74 -68.72 59.44
C LEU A 242 -16.98 -67.83 59.61
N ALA A 243 -17.71 -67.95 60.73
CA ALA A 243 -18.93 -67.16 60.99
C ALA A 243 -18.63 -65.66 61.27
N ILE A 244 -17.41 -65.33 61.71
CA ILE A 244 -17.04 -63.96 62.10
C ILE A 244 -16.60 -63.10 60.88
N SER A 245 -16.21 -63.73 59.77
CA SER A 245 -15.68 -63.02 58.59
C SER A 245 -16.69 -62.90 57.45
N GLY A 246 -17.76 -62.11 57.64
CA GLY A 246 -18.53 -61.47 56.55
C GLY A 246 -18.99 -62.36 55.38
N TYR A 247 -19.19 -63.66 55.62
CA TYR A 247 -19.35 -64.67 54.56
C TYR A 247 -20.77 -64.68 53.94
N GLU A 248 -21.77 -64.11 54.61
CA GLU A 248 -23.13 -64.02 54.06
C GLU A 248 -23.32 -62.89 53.05
N GLU A 249 -22.52 -61.82 53.14
CA GLU A 249 -22.72 -60.61 52.33
C GLU A 249 -22.08 -60.78 50.94
N THR A 250 -20.86 -61.32 50.88
CA THR A 250 -20.17 -61.68 49.62
C THR A 250 -20.89 -62.80 48.87
N ARG A 251 -21.45 -63.79 49.58
CA ARG A 251 -22.24 -64.87 48.97
C ARG A 251 -23.57 -64.37 48.40
N LYS A 252 -24.22 -63.37 49.01
CA LYS A 252 -25.45 -62.75 48.47
C LYS A 252 -25.17 -61.90 47.23
N GLU A 253 -24.09 -61.13 47.19
CA GLU A 253 -23.72 -60.34 46.01
C GLU A 253 -23.32 -61.21 44.82
N VAL A 254 -22.48 -62.23 45.03
CA VAL A 254 -22.07 -63.16 43.96
C VAL A 254 -23.27 -63.93 43.39
N ASN A 255 -24.19 -64.40 44.25
CA ASN A 255 -25.41 -65.05 43.78
C ASN A 255 -26.41 -64.10 43.10
N LYS A 256 -26.40 -62.80 43.44
CA LYS A 256 -27.20 -61.79 42.76
C LYS A 256 -26.66 -61.47 41.36
N LEU A 257 -25.33 -61.42 41.21
CA LEU A 257 -24.66 -61.25 39.90
C LEU A 257 -24.84 -62.47 38.99
N ILE A 258 -24.81 -63.69 39.53
CA ILE A 258 -25.04 -64.93 38.76
C ILE A 258 -26.50 -65.07 38.29
N ARG A 259 -27.48 -64.47 38.98
CA ARG A 259 -28.90 -64.51 38.57
C ARG A 259 -29.31 -63.40 37.60
N LEU A 260 -28.46 -62.41 37.35
CA LEU A 260 -28.74 -61.25 36.48
C LEU A 260 -27.99 -61.31 35.13
N GLY A 261 -27.13 -62.32 34.92
CA GLY A 261 -26.62 -62.72 33.60
C GLY A 261 -27.39 -63.91 33.07
#